data_AF-A0A537T2T7-F1
#
_entry.id   AF-A0A537T2T7-F1
#
_cell.length_a   1.000
_cell.length_b   1.000
_cell.length_c   1.000
_cell.angle_alpha   90.00
_cell.angle_beta   90.00
_cell.angle_gamma   90.00
#
_symmetry.space_group_name_H-M   'P 1'
#
loop_
_entity.id
_entity.type
_entity.pdbx_description
1 polymer ?
#
loop_
_entity_poly.entity_id
_entity_poly.type
_entity_poly.pdbx_seq_one_letter_code
_entity_poly.pdbx_strand_id
1 'polypeptide(L)' 'MTPLLVLVLIAFALAADSSPAQSQQPYAGFEARSIKALSQQQIADLRAGRGMGLALAAEVNGYPGPMHVLQFADSLDLSD' A
#
# COMPACT_ATOMS: atom_id res chain seq x y z
N MET A 1 -2.54 6.08 -56.95
CA MET A 1 -2.93 5.07 -55.95
C MET A 1 -1.78 4.72 -54.99
N THR A 2 -0.53 4.89 -55.40
CA THR A 2 0.68 4.74 -54.57
C THR A 2 0.82 5.71 -53.38
N PRO A 3 0.47 7.03 -53.45
CA PRO A 3 0.71 7.93 -52.31
C PRO A 3 -0.25 7.66 -51.15
N LEU A 4 -1.48 7.22 -51.45
CA LEU A 4 -2.48 6.88 -50.44
C LEU A 4 -2.09 5.62 -49.67
N LEU A 5 -1.46 4.65 -50.34
CA LEU A 5 -0.95 3.42 -49.72
C LEU A 5 0.24 3.73 -48.79
N VAL A 6 1.14 4.63 -49.19
CA VAL A 6 2.27 5.07 -48.35
C VAL A 6 1.78 5.81 -47.10
N LEU A 7 0.75 6.65 -47.24
CA LEU A 7 0.19 7.42 -46.13
C LEU A 7 -0.53 6.52 -45.11
N VAL A 8 -1.22 5.48 -45.57
CA VAL A 8 -1.83 4.44 -44.71
C VAL A 8 -0.77 3.63 -43.96
N LEU A 9 0.36 3.28 -44.59
CA LEU A 9 1.45 2.56 -43.93
C LEU A 9 2.13 3.39 -42.84
N ILE A 10 2.34 4.69 -43.08
CA ILE A 10 2.92 5.61 -42.09
C ILE A 10 1.98 5.77 -40.89
N ALA A 11 0.67 5.92 -41.12
CA ALA A 11 -0.33 6.01 -40.06
C ALA A 11 -0.38 4.73 -39.20
N PHE A 12 -0.17 3.55 -39.81
CA PHE A 12 -0.12 2.28 -39.08
C PHE A 12 1.14 2.15 -38.21
N ALA A 13 2.28 2.67 -38.68
CA ALA A 13 3.54 2.66 -37.92
C ALA A 13 3.51 3.61 -36.70
N LEU A 14 2.81 4.75 -36.81
CA LEU A 14 2.65 5.72 -35.72
C LEU A 14 1.63 5.29 -34.65
N ALA A 15 0.75 4.33 -34.95
CA ALA A 15 -0.24 3.82 -34.00
C ALA A 15 0.31 2.72 -33.07
N ALA A 16 1.52 2.22 -33.34
CA ALA A 16 2.17 1.16 -32.57
C ALA A 16 3.00 1.72 -31.40
N ASP A 17 2.45 2.67 -30.64
CA ASP A 17 3.05 3.09 -29.37
C ASP A 17 2.74 2.04 -28.30
N SER A 18 3.49 0.94 -28.36
CA SER A 18 3.44 -0.14 -27.37
C SER A 18 4.31 0.26 -26.19
N SER A 19 3.92 1.31 -25.47
CA SER A 19 4.53 1.57 -24.17
C SER A 19 4.36 0.31 -23.33
N PRO A 20 5.44 -0.36 -22.87
CA PRO A 20 5.27 -1.47 -21.96
C PRO A 20 4.55 -0.89 -20.75
N ALA A 21 3.31 -1.31 -20.53
CA ALA A 21 2.64 -1.07 -19.26
C ALA A 21 3.49 -1.80 -18.24
N GLN A 22 4.44 -1.08 -17.64
CA GLN A 22 5.28 -1.60 -16.58
C GLN A 22 4.31 -2.05 -15.52
N SER A 23 4.12 -3.37 -15.44
CA SER A 23 3.17 -3.96 -14.51
C SER A 23 3.67 -3.57 -13.13
N GLN A 24 3.10 -2.51 -12.56
CA GLN A 24 3.40 -2.16 -11.19
C GLN A 24 2.96 -3.37 -10.41
N GLN A 25 3.93 -4.08 -9.83
CA GLN A 25 3.69 -5.16 -8.90
C GLN A 25 3.80 -4.53 -7.51
N PRO A 26 2.75 -3.84 -7.01
CA PRO A 26 2.81 -3.11 -5.74
C PRO A 26 3.12 -4.01 -4.53
N TYR A 27 3.08 -5.33 -4.73
CA TYR A 27 3.33 -6.33 -3.70
C TYR A 27 4.63 -7.15 -3.92
N ALA A 28 5.43 -6.87 -4.97
CA ALA A 28 6.69 -7.58 -5.19
C ALA A 28 7.68 -7.33 -4.04
N GLY A 29 8.35 -8.38 -3.55
CA GLY A 29 9.27 -8.33 -2.42
C GLY A 29 8.58 -8.37 -1.05
N PHE A 30 7.24 -8.36 -1.01
CA PHE A 30 6.50 -8.44 0.26
C PHE A 30 6.59 -9.84 0.87
N GLU A 31 6.87 -10.87 0.06
CA GLU A 31 7.10 -12.25 0.46
C GLU A 31 8.34 -12.44 1.35
N ALA A 32 9.31 -11.51 1.26
CA ALA A 32 10.55 -11.53 2.04
C ALA A 32 10.42 -10.81 3.40
N ARG A 33 9.29 -10.14 3.67
CA ARG A 33 9.08 -9.46 4.96
C ARG A 33 8.95 -10.45 6.11
N SER A 34 9.42 -10.03 7.29
CA SER A 34 9.23 -10.77 8.54
C SER A 34 7.76 -10.94 8.87
N ILE A 35 6.96 -9.87 8.76
CA ILE A 35 5.51 -9.88 8.96
C ILE A 35 4.84 -9.58 7.62
N LYS A 36 4.34 -10.61 6.95
CA LYS A 36 3.75 -10.50 5.61
C LYS A 36 2.41 -9.75 5.59
N ALA A 37 1.68 -9.80 6.70
CA ALA A 37 0.37 -9.17 6.83
C ALA A 37 0.43 -7.65 7.01
N LEU A 38 1.57 -7.10 7.43
CA LEU A 38 1.71 -5.69 7.80
C LEU A 38 2.83 -5.03 7.00
N SER A 39 2.58 -3.84 6.49
CA SER A 39 3.63 -2.94 5.99
C SER A 39 4.46 -2.37 7.14
N GLN A 40 5.66 -1.88 6.82
CA GLN A 40 6.52 -1.21 7.79
C GLN A 40 5.84 0.00 8.44
N GLN A 41 5.03 0.73 7.68
CA GLN A 41 4.26 1.86 8.19
C GLN A 41 3.22 1.39 9.21
N GLN A 42 2.47 0.33 8.90
CA GLN A 42 1.49 -0.23 9.85
C GLN A 42 2.14 -0.73 11.14
N ILE A 43 3.33 -1.34 11.05
CA ILE A 43 4.09 -1.75 12.24
C ILE A 43 4.50 -0.52 13.06
N ALA A 44 5.01 0.53 12.41
CA ALA A 44 5.39 1.77 13.09
C ALA A 44 4.17 2.46 13.74
N ASP A 45 3.03 2.45 13.08
CA ASP A 45 1.79 3.04 13.60
C ASP A 45 1.22 2.26 14.78
N LEU A 46 1.30 0.93 14.77
CA LEU A 46 0.91 0.08 15.90
C LEU A 46 1.82 0.32 17.11
N ARG A 47 3.14 0.32 16.91
CA ARG A 47 4.12 0.60 17.97
C ARG A 47 3.97 1.99 18.57
N ALA A 48 3.61 2.97 17.75
CA ALA A 48 3.35 4.34 18.20
C ALA A 48 1.92 4.54 18.74
N GLY A 49 1.11 3.48 18.85
CA GLY A 49 -0.25 3.53 19.38
C GLY A 49 -1.28 4.25 18.49
N ARG A 50 -0.91 4.66 17.27
CA ARG A 50 -1.85 5.21 16.26
C ARG A 50 -2.80 4.13 15.74
N GLY A 51 -2.39 2.86 15.83
CA GLY A 51 -3.15 1.74 15.31
C GLY A 51 -3.30 1.81 13.79
N MET A 52 -4.46 1.39 13.29
CA MET A 52 -4.79 1.47 11.86
C MET A 52 -5.85 2.54 11.56
N GLY A 53 -5.87 3.63 12.34
CA GLY A 53 -6.95 4.63 12.28
C GLY A 53 -8.25 4.18 12.96
N LEU A 54 -8.20 3.11 13.77
CA LEU A 54 -9.36 2.53 14.46
C LEU A 54 -9.65 3.16 15.83
N ALA A 55 -8.81 4.10 16.29
CA ALA A 55 -8.97 4.74 17.59
C ALA A 55 -10.34 5.42 17.74
N LEU A 56 -10.75 6.20 16.73
CA LEU A 56 -12.06 6.86 16.74
C LEU A 56 -13.21 5.86 16.84
N ALA A 57 -13.15 4.76 16.07
CA ALA A 57 -14.17 3.73 16.10
C ALA A 57 -14.26 3.05 17.47
N ALA A 58 -13.13 2.79 18.14
CA ALA A 58 -13.12 2.24 19.49
C ALA A 58 -13.76 3.21 20.50
N GLU A 59 -13.34 4.47 20.48
CA GLU A 59 -13.78 5.49 21.43
C GLU A 59 -15.28 5.78 21.36
N VAL A 60 -15.85 5.88 20.15
CA VAL A 60 -17.30 6.09 20.00
C VAL A 60 -18.13 4.87 20.43
N ASN A 61 -17.50 3.71 20.55
CA ASN A 61 -18.12 2.49 21.06
C ASN A 61 -17.76 2.21 22.55
N GLY A 62 -17.12 3.17 23.23
CA GLY A 62 -16.77 3.05 24.65
C GLY A 62 -15.55 2.15 24.93
N TYR A 63 -14.79 1.76 23.90
CA TYR A 63 -13.56 1.01 24.04
C TYR A 63 -12.34 1.94 24.01
N PRO A 64 -11.32 1.69 24.85
CA PRO A 64 -10.10 2.48 24.82
C PRO A 64 -9.36 2.30 23.49
N GLY A 65 -8.93 3.40 22.88
CA GLY A 65 -8.08 3.37 21.69
C GLY A 65 -6.68 2.76 21.95
N PRO A 66 -5.93 2.39 20.90
CA PRO A 66 -4.64 1.69 21.02
C PRO A 66 -3.57 2.44 21.85
N MET A 67 -3.56 3.78 21.82
CA MET A 67 -2.68 4.59 22.70
C MET A 67 -2.91 4.29 24.19
N HIS A 68 -4.14 4.04 24.61
CA HIS A 68 -4.43 3.75 26.02
C HIS A 68 -3.78 2.45 26.49
N VAL A 69 -3.69 1.43 25.62
CA VAL A 69 -3.00 0.18 25.97
C VAL A 69 -1.52 0.45 26.27
N LEU A 70 -0.87 1.30 25.47
CA LEU A 70 0.54 1.65 25.65
C LEU A 70 0.80 2.49 26.91
N GLN A 71 -0.17 3.28 27.37
CA GLN A 71 -0.04 4.03 28.65
C GLN A 71 0.09 3.09 29.85
N PHE A 72 -0.40 1.85 29.73
CA PHE A 72 -0.31 0.82 30.76
C PHE A 72 0.70 -0.28 30.38
N ALA A 73 1.64 -0.01 29.48
CA ALA A 73 2.58 -1.02 28.99
C ALA A 73 3.33 -1.73 30.12
N ASP A 74 3.84 -0.98 31.10
CA ASP A 74 4.54 -1.55 32.27
C ASP A 74 3.60 -2.42 33.13
N SER A 75 2.39 -1.93 33.40
CA SER A 75 1.38 -2.66 34.19
C SER A 75 0.88 -3.93 33.51
N LEU A 76 0.97 -3.97 32.17
CA LEU A 76 0.56 -5.08 31.33
C LEU A 76 1.73 -5.99 30.91
N ASP A 77 2.96 -5.67 31.33
CA ASP A 77 4.19 -6.38 30.95
C ASP A 77 4.36 -6.53 29.43
N LEU A 78 4.10 -5.44 28.70
CA LEU A 78 4.25 -5.43 27.25
C LEU A 78 5.72 -5.41 26.84
N SER A 79 6.05 -6.18 25.80
CA SER A 79 7.36 -6.23 25.16
C SER A 79 7.25 -6.05 23.64
N ASP A 80 8.37 -5.70 23.01
CA ASP A 80 8.48 -5.42 21.56
C ASP A 80 8.62 -6.67 20.68
#